data_AF-A0A3M1GBQ7-F1
#
_entry.id   AF-A0A3M1GBQ7-F1
#
_cell.length_a   1.000
_cell.length_b   1.000
_cell.length_c   1.000
_cell.angle_alpha   90.00
_cell.angle_beta   90.00
_cell.angle_gamma   90.00
#
_symmetry.space_group_name_H-M   'P 1'
#
loop_
_entity.id
_entity.type
_entity.pdbx_description
1 polymer ?
#
loop_
_entity_poly.entity_id
_entity_poly.type
_entity_poly.pdbx_seq_one_letter_code
_entity_poly.pdbx_strand_id
1 'polypeptide(L)'
;MCHGFAAAIGLNMTRQAPQQIGRCVLVDAYWPLDAAMREKLAKRHFPDRSPNAHGGHLLAAWRFLRGRALFWPWFDERRTTIIPTQESALEPNALQHALIGFFEAPPWAEGLLRACLDTDLAAAGTDLAERIGWLCPDWTIARTELWRPDATRHGAVAGYDNRDMAARNQALRQLLDSGNQ
;
A
#
# COMPACT_ATOMS: atom_id res chain seq x y z
N MET A 1 -10.75 -6.80 -0.51
CA MET A 1 -9.77 -5.84 -1.07
C MET A 1 -8.84 -5.40 0.03
N CYS A 2 -7.53 -5.36 -0.22
CA CYS A 2 -6.51 -4.91 0.75
C CYS A 2 -5.58 -3.90 0.07
N HIS A 3 -5.10 -2.89 0.80
CA HIS A 3 -4.27 -1.81 0.25
C HIS A 3 -2.84 -1.81 0.80
N GLY A 4 -1.86 -1.52 -0.05
CA GLY A 4 -0.47 -1.34 0.31
C GLY A 4 0.08 -2.53 1.12
N PHE A 5 0.68 -2.24 2.27
CA PHE A 5 1.26 -3.28 3.12
C PHE A 5 0.24 -4.27 3.70
N ALA A 6 -1.04 -3.89 3.81
CA ALA A 6 -2.10 -4.82 4.22
C ALA A 6 -2.36 -5.92 3.19
N ALA A 7 -1.74 -5.87 2.00
CA ALA A 7 -1.73 -6.95 1.04
C ALA A 7 -1.26 -8.29 1.65
N ALA A 8 -0.29 -8.24 2.56
CA ALA A 8 0.18 -9.42 3.30
C ALA A 8 -0.92 -10.06 4.15
N ILE A 9 -1.79 -9.26 4.75
CA ILE A 9 -2.93 -9.75 5.54
C ILE A 9 -3.95 -10.42 4.60
N GLY A 10 -4.34 -9.73 3.52
CA GLY A 10 -5.30 -10.24 2.56
C GLY A 10 -4.89 -11.59 1.99
N LEU A 11 -3.61 -11.70 1.63
CA LEU A 11 -3.00 -12.91 1.10
C LEU A 11 -3.03 -14.07 2.12
N ASN A 12 -2.63 -13.81 3.37
CA ASN A 12 -2.66 -14.81 4.43
C ASN A 12 -4.09 -15.26 4.75
N MET A 13 -5.05 -14.34 4.78
CA MET A 13 -6.46 -14.68 4.98
C MET A 13 -7.00 -15.55 3.84
N THR A 14 -6.67 -15.23 2.58
CA THR A 14 -7.08 -16.05 1.42
C THR A 14 -6.50 -17.46 1.50
N ARG A 15 -5.25 -17.61 1.97
CA ARG A 15 -4.65 -18.93 2.19
C ARG A 15 -5.33 -19.73 3.29
N GLN A 16 -5.65 -19.09 4.41
CA GLN A 16 -6.20 -19.75 5.60
C GLN A 16 -7.68 -20.11 5.46
N ALA A 17 -8.44 -19.31 4.71
CA ALA A 17 -9.89 -19.48 4.55
C ALA A 17 -10.33 -19.39 3.07
N PRO A 18 -9.78 -20.22 2.17
CA PRO A 18 -10.02 -20.12 0.73
C PRO A 18 -11.49 -20.35 0.35
N GLN A 19 -12.25 -21.08 1.18
CA GLN A 19 -13.69 -21.30 0.96
C GLN A 19 -14.55 -20.09 1.35
N GLN A 20 -14.05 -19.19 2.20
CA GLN A 20 -14.76 -17.99 2.63
C GLN A 20 -14.41 -16.76 1.78
N ILE A 21 -13.29 -16.82 1.04
CA ILE A 21 -12.81 -15.74 0.21
C ILE A 21 -12.91 -16.16 -1.26
N GLY A 22 -13.98 -15.70 -1.91
CA GLY A 22 -14.17 -15.91 -3.35
C GLY A 22 -13.01 -15.30 -4.15
N ARG A 23 -12.71 -14.03 -3.90
CA ARG A 23 -11.57 -13.34 -4.50
C ARG A 23 -11.00 -12.26 -3.60
N CYS A 24 -9.68 -12.08 -3.64
CA CYS A 24 -8.99 -11.00 -2.94
C CYS A 24 -8.20 -10.14 -3.93
N VAL A 25 -8.54 -8.86 -4.03
CA VAL A 25 -7.76 -7.90 -4.82
C VAL A 25 -6.84 -7.10 -3.90
N LEU A 26 -5.54 -7.16 -4.19
CA LEU A 26 -4.47 -6.46 -3.49
C LEU A 26 -4.12 -5.21 -4.30
N VAL A 27 -4.42 -4.05 -3.75
CA VAL A 27 -4.24 -2.74 -4.37
C VAL A 27 -2.97 -2.09 -3.82
N ASP A 28 -2.19 -1.43 -4.66
CA ASP A 28 -0.88 -0.86 -4.29
C ASP A 28 0.09 -1.93 -3.78
N ALA A 29 0.00 -3.14 -4.33
CA ALA A 29 0.70 -4.33 -3.88
C ALA A 29 2.14 -4.42 -4.44
N TYR A 30 2.95 -3.40 -4.17
CA TYR A 30 4.39 -3.38 -4.45
C TYR A 30 5.19 -3.45 -3.15
N TRP A 31 6.43 -3.94 -3.22
CA TRP A 31 7.22 -4.22 -2.01
C TRP A 31 8.69 -3.79 -2.12
N PRO A 32 9.34 -3.27 -1.06
CA PRO A 32 10.78 -3.02 -1.10
C PRO A 32 11.54 -4.34 -1.10
N LEU A 33 12.41 -4.55 -2.10
CA LEU A 33 13.27 -5.74 -2.18
C LEU A 33 14.35 -5.73 -1.08
N ASP A 34 14.95 -4.57 -0.85
CA ASP A 34 16.02 -4.39 0.13
C ASP A 34 15.49 -4.53 1.57
N ALA A 35 16.10 -5.43 2.35
CA ALA A 35 15.82 -5.61 3.76
C ALA A 35 16.15 -4.36 4.59
N ALA A 36 17.21 -3.62 4.23
CA ALA A 36 17.55 -2.38 4.92
C ALA A 36 16.50 -1.28 4.66
N MET A 37 15.92 -1.23 3.46
CA MET A 37 14.77 -0.36 3.18
C MET A 37 13.53 -0.77 3.98
N ARG A 38 13.22 -2.06 4.09
CA ARG A 38 12.12 -2.55 4.95
C ARG A 38 12.30 -2.16 6.41
N GLU A 39 13.51 -2.27 6.96
CA GLU A 39 13.80 -1.82 8.32
C GLU A 39 13.69 -0.30 8.48
N LYS A 40 14.11 0.48 7.47
CA LYS A 40 13.90 1.95 7.45
C LYS A 40 12.42 2.29 7.45
N LEU A 41 11.62 1.59 6.65
CA LEU A 41 10.16 1.76 6.61
C LEU A 41 9.58 1.41 7.98
N ALA A 42 9.89 0.25 8.55
CA ALA A 42 9.39 -0.17 9.87
C ALA A 42 9.69 0.86 10.98
N LYS A 43 10.89 1.47 10.96
CA LYS A 43 11.29 2.51 11.94
C LYS A 43 10.69 3.89 11.69
N ARG A 44 10.46 4.26 10.42
CA ARG A 44 10.06 5.62 10.01
C ARG A 44 8.62 5.70 9.51
N HIS A 45 7.84 4.63 9.67
CA HIS A 45 6.50 4.57 9.11
C HIS A 45 5.53 5.52 9.77
N PHE A 46 5.67 5.76 11.06
CA PHE A 46 4.77 6.66 11.76
C PHE A 46 5.59 7.70 12.54
N PRO A 47 5.24 8.99 12.45
CA PRO A 47 5.77 9.96 13.39
C PRO A 47 5.20 9.70 14.80
N ASP A 48 5.87 10.24 15.82
CA ASP A 48 5.37 10.18 17.20
C ASP A 48 3.97 10.80 17.31
N ARG A 49 3.03 10.05 17.89
CA ARG A 49 1.63 10.43 18.07
C ARG A 49 1.36 11.08 19.42
N SER A 50 2.34 11.07 20.32
CA SER A 50 2.17 11.58 21.68
C SER A 50 1.78 13.05 21.66
N PRO A 51 0.73 13.45 22.40
CA PRO A 51 0.31 14.84 22.49
C PRO A 51 1.47 15.72 22.95
N ASN A 52 1.78 16.74 22.15
CA ASN A 52 2.70 17.81 22.48
C ASN A 52 1.90 19.08 22.79
N ALA A 53 2.21 19.75 23.90
CA ALA A 53 1.51 20.97 24.36
C ALA A 53 1.45 22.10 23.31
N HIS A 54 2.45 22.19 22.43
CA HIS A 54 2.52 23.17 21.35
C HIS A 54 1.97 22.65 20.01
N GLY A 55 1.36 21.46 19.99
CA GLY A 55 0.72 20.91 18.79
C GLY A 55 1.68 20.35 17.73
N GLY A 56 2.98 20.26 18.00
CA GLY A 56 3.98 19.80 17.01
C GLY A 56 3.71 18.42 16.40
N HIS A 57 3.10 17.52 17.17
CA HIS A 57 2.65 16.19 16.73
C HIS A 57 1.63 16.25 15.58
N LEU A 58 0.72 17.25 15.57
CA LEU A 58 -0.24 17.45 14.48
C LEU A 58 0.45 17.85 13.18
N LEU A 59 1.42 18.78 13.27
CA LEU A 59 2.20 19.21 12.10
C LEU A 59 3.07 18.07 11.56
N ALA A 60 3.69 17.28 12.42
CA ALA A 60 4.46 16.10 12.02
C ALA A 60 3.59 15.07 11.30
N ALA A 61 2.39 14.78 11.83
CA ALA A 61 1.43 13.88 11.24
C ALA A 61 0.91 14.39 9.88
N TRP A 62 0.57 15.67 9.78
CA TRP A 62 0.14 16.28 8.51
C TRP A 62 1.24 16.21 7.44
N ARG A 63 2.49 16.57 7.81
CA ARG A 63 3.64 16.47 6.90
C ARG A 63 3.85 15.04 6.42
N PHE A 64 3.77 14.07 7.32
CA PHE A 64 3.85 12.66 7.00
C PHE A 64 2.77 12.20 6.00
N LEU A 65 1.50 12.55 6.26
CA LEU A 65 0.38 12.15 5.41
C LEU A 65 0.46 12.76 4.01
N ARG A 66 0.80 14.05 3.93
CA ARG A 66 1.05 14.71 2.65
C ARG A 66 2.26 14.10 1.93
N GLY A 67 3.33 13.78 2.66
CA GLY A 67 4.52 13.14 2.11
C GLY A 67 4.22 11.80 1.45
N ARG A 68 3.31 11.00 2.05
CA ARG A 68 2.87 9.71 1.49
C ARG A 68 2.17 9.80 0.14
N ALA A 69 1.53 10.93 -0.18
CA ALA A 69 0.90 11.14 -1.47
C ALA A 69 1.91 11.59 -2.55
N LEU A 70 3.06 12.16 -2.13
CA LEU A 70 4.00 12.86 -3.01
C LEU A 70 5.28 12.06 -3.28
N PHE A 71 5.74 11.25 -2.33
CA PHE A 71 7.07 10.63 -2.39
C PHE A 71 7.03 9.14 -2.07
N TRP A 72 7.92 8.39 -2.74
CA TRP A 72 8.29 7.04 -2.37
C TRP A 72 9.82 6.89 -2.22
N PRO A 73 10.30 6.50 -1.02
CA PRO A 73 9.56 6.41 0.24
C PRO A 73 9.16 7.81 0.77
N TRP A 74 8.07 7.91 1.55
CA TRP A 74 7.49 9.20 1.98
C TRP A 74 8.41 10.07 2.83
N PHE A 75 9.40 9.47 3.52
CA PHE A 75 10.34 10.17 4.39
C PHE A 75 11.55 10.74 3.63
N ASP A 76 11.64 10.49 2.32
CA ASP A 76 12.72 10.96 1.47
C ASP A 76 12.17 12.00 0.49
N GLU A 77 12.26 13.28 0.84
CA GLU A 77 11.67 14.41 0.10
C GLU A 77 12.64 14.97 -0.95
N ARG A 78 13.21 14.10 -1.80
CA ARG A 78 14.10 14.48 -2.90
C ARG A 78 13.37 14.47 -4.24
N ARG A 79 13.92 15.18 -5.23
CA ARG A 79 13.34 15.19 -6.59
C ARG A 79 13.24 13.79 -7.21
N THR A 80 14.18 12.90 -6.91
CA THR A 80 14.24 11.52 -7.43
C THR A 80 13.22 10.58 -6.81
N THR A 81 12.59 10.95 -5.70
CA THR A 81 11.62 10.11 -4.98
C THR A 81 10.18 10.56 -5.20
N ILE A 82 9.94 11.61 -5.98
CA ILE A 82 8.59 12.06 -6.34
C ILE A 82 7.87 10.95 -7.12
N ILE A 83 6.60 10.72 -6.79
CA ILE A 83 5.70 9.83 -7.52
C ILE A 83 4.59 10.64 -8.22
N PRO A 84 4.00 10.13 -9.32
CA PRO A 84 2.80 10.72 -9.91
C PRO A 84 1.71 10.82 -8.84
N THR A 85 1.29 12.03 -8.54
CA THR A 85 0.47 12.32 -7.37
C THR A 85 -1.01 12.24 -7.73
N GLN A 86 -1.79 11.55 -6.90
CA GLN A 86 -3.24 11.63 -6.94
C GLN A 86 -3.68 12.96 -6.31
N GLU A 87 -4.16 13.92 -7.10
CA GLU A 87 -4.56 15.24 -6.59
C GLU A 87 -5.62 15.15 -5.50
N SER A 88 -6.60 14.24 -5.64
CA SER A 88 -7.63 14.02 -4.63
C SER A 88 -7.11 13.51 -3.28
N ALA A 89 -5.89 12.96 -3.22
CA ALA A 89 -5.24 12.59 -1.95
C ALA A 89 -4.61 13.79 -1.22
N LEU A 90 -4.43 14.92 -1.92
CA LEU A 90 -3.93 16.18 -1.36
C LEU A 90 -5.03 17.15 -0.95
N GLU A 91 -6.28 16.83 -1.28
CA GLU A 91 -7.43 17.66 -0.91
C GLU A 91 -7.51 17.81 0.62
N PRO A 92 -7.80 19.02 1.14
CA PRO A 92 -7.79 19.29 2.58
C PRO A 92 -8.64 18.30 3.40
N ASN A 93 -9.83 17.96 2.91
CA ASN A 93 -10.73 17.02 3.58
C ASN A 93 -10.18 15.59 3.59
N ALA A 94 -9.52 15.16 2.51
CA ALA A 94 -8.90 13.84 2.45
C ALA A 94 -7.74 13.73 3.43
N LEU A 95 -6.88 14.75 3.50
CA LEU A 95 -5.79 14.82 4.47
C LEU A 95 -6.31 14.90 5.91
N GLN A 96 -7.38 15.66 6.17
CA GLN A 96 -8.00 15.75 7.50
C GLN A 96 -8.57 14.39 7.95
N HIS A 97 -9.28 13.67 7.08
CA HIS A 97 -9.77 12.33 7.42
C HIS A 97 -8.62 11.34 7.68
N ALA A 98 -7.56 11.41 6.87
CA ALA A 98 -6.38 10.57 7.10
C ALA A 98 -5.66 10.92 8.41
N LEU A 99 -5.67 12.20 8.82
CA LEU A 99 -5.11 12.67 10.08
C LEU A 99 -5.87 12.08 11.28
N ILE A 100 -7.20 12.13 11.24
CA ILE A 100 -8.04 11.52 12.28
C ILE A 100 -7.75 10.03 12.38
N GLY A 101 -7.80 9.30 11.25
CA GLY A 101 -7.52 7.87 11.24
C GLY A 101 -6.10 7.51 11.70
N PHE A 102 -5.11 8.37 11.46
CA PHE A 102 -3.75 8.18 11.96
C PHE A 102 -3.68 8.26 13.50
N PHE A 103 -4.42 9.17 14.14
CA PHE A 103 -4.45 9.28 15.61
C PHE A 103 -5.37 8.25 16.27
N GLU A 104 -6.42 7.80 15.59
CA GLU A 104 -7.30 6.72 16.05
C GLU A 104 -6.68 5.32 15.91
N ALA A 105 -5.63 5.20 15.09
CA ALA A 105 -5.01 3.90 14.85
C ALA A 105 -4.47 3.30 16.16
N PRO A 106 -4.75 2.01 16.43
CA PRO A 106 -4.48 1.40 17.70
C PRO A 106 -2.98 1.24 17.97
N PRO A 107 -2.55 1.09 19.24
CA PRO A 107 -1.13 0.97 19.60
C PRO A 107 -0.40 -0.19 18.89
N TRP A 108 -1.12 -1.26 18.53
CA TRP A 108 -0.54 -2.42 17.84
C TRP A 108 -0.35 -2.20 16.33
N ALA A 109 -0.82 -1.10 15.75
CA ALA A 109 -0.76 -0.86 14.31
C ALA A 109 0.68 -0.86 13.77
N GLU A 110 1.65 -0.38 14.56
CA GLU A 110 3.06 -0.37 14.17
C GLU A 110 3.64 -1.78 14.13
N GLY A 111 3.30 -2.61 15.12
CA GLY A 111 3.69 -4.01 15.16
C GLY A 111 3.08 -4.81 14.00
N LEU A 112 1.81 -4.54 13.66
CA LEU A 112 1.14 -5.17 12.53
C LEU A 112 1.81 -4.80 11.20
N LEU A 113 2.13 -3.52 11.00
CA LEU A 113 2.85 -3.09 9.81
C LEU A 113 4.20 -3.79 9.69
N ARG A 114 4.95 -3.91 10.79
CA ARG A 114 6.24 -4.60 10.78
C ARG A 114 6.08 -6.06 10.36
N ALA A 115 5.10 -6.77 10.94
CA ALA A 115 4.78 -8.13 10.54
C ALA A 115 4.37 -8.23 9.06
N CYS A 116 3.64 -7.23 8.55
CA CYS A 116 3.34 -7.15 7.12
C CYS A 116 4.63 -7.03 6.33
N LEU A 117 5.53 -6.07 6.64
CA LEU A 117 6.81 -5.81 5.95
C LEU A 117 7.75 -7.02 5.88
N ASP A 118 7.69 -7.89 6.89
CA ASP A 118 8.47 -9.12 6.98
C ASP A 118 7.89 -10.27 6.13
N THR A 119 6.67 -10.12 5.62
CA THR A 119 6.04 -11.13 4.75
C THR A 119 6.71 -11.16 3.38
N ASP A 120 7.11 -12.35 2.93
CA ASP A 120 7.57 -12.59 1.56
C ASP A 120 6.39 -12.65 0.59
N LEU A 121 5.92 -11.48 0.16
CA LEU A 121 4.85 -11.38 -0.84
C LEU A 121 5.22 -12.01 -2.19
N ALA A 122 6.51 -12.06 -2.53
CA ALA A 122 6.97 -12.58 -3.81
C ALA A 122 6.77 -14.10 -3.91
N ALA A 123 7.02 -14.82 -2.83
CA ALA A 123 6.73 -16.25 -2.77
C ALA A 123 5.23 -16.53 -2.58
N ALA A 124 4.58 -15.73 -1.72
CA ALA A 124 3.29 -16.07 -1.16
C ALA A 124 2.10 -15.83 -2.12
N GLY A 125 2.31 -15.28 -3.31
CA GLY A 125 1.22 -15.00 -4.25
C GLY A 125 0.94 -16.12 -5.26
N THR A 126 1.89 -17.04 -5.43
CA THR A 126 1.91 -17.98 -6.56
C THR A 126 0.93 -19.15 -6.39
N ASP A 127 0.75 -19.63 -5.17
CA ASP A 127 -0.19 -20.69 -4.79
C ASP A 127 -1.67 -20.26 -4.86
N LEU A 128 -1.92 -18.96 -5.02
CA LEU A 128 -3.25 -18.36 -5.02
C LEU A 128 -3.55 -17.55 -6.29
N ALA A 129 -2.81 -17.78 -7.38
CA ALA A 129 -2.89 -16.98 -8.61
C ALA A 129 -4.31 -16.87 -9.21
N GLU A 130 -5.17 -17.87 -9.00
CA GLU A 130 -6.56 -17.87 -9.46
C GLU A 130 -7.49 -17.02 -8.57
N ARG A 131 -7.10 -16.77 -7.32
CA ARG A 131 -7.94 -16.08 -6.31
C ARG A 131 -7.45 -14.67 -5.98
N ILE A 132 -6.20 -14.36 -6.31
CA ILE A 132 -5.62 -13.06 -6.06
C ILE A 132 -5.63 -12.23 -7.35
N GLY A 133 -6.19 -11.02 -7.26
CA GLY A 133 -5.98 -9.96 -8.24
C GLY A 133 -4.95 -8.97 -7.72
N TRP A 134 -4.01 -8.56 -8.56
CA TRP A 134 -2.99 -7.60 -8.18
C TRP A 134 -3.18 -6.29 -8.94
N LEU A 135 -3.35 -5.19 -8.22
CA LEU A 135 -3.47 -3.86 -8.80
C LEU A 135 -2.30 -3.01 -8.33
N CYS A 136 -1.42 -2.62 -9.26
CA CYS A 136 -0.21 -1.88 -8.94
C CYS A 136 -0.15 -0.57 -9.74
N PRO A 137 0.28 0.55 -9.14
CA PRO A 137 0.41 1.80 -9.86
C PRO A 137 1.60 1.76 -10.83
N ASP A 138 1.45 2.36 -12.01
CA ASP A 138 2.39 2.25 -13.13
C ASP A 138 3.74 2.91 -12.85
N TRP A 139 3.80 3.89 -11.95
CA TRP A 139 5.07 4.50 -11.57
C TRP A 139 6.06 3.51 -10.96
N THR A 140 5.58 2.39 -10.44
CA THR A 140 6.44 1.33 -9.88
C THR A 140 7.14 0.51 -10.99
N ILE A 141 6.73 0.61 -12.27
CA ILE A 141 7.33 -0.17 -13.38
C ILE A 141 8.83 0.14 -13.50
N ALA A 142 9.18 1.43 -13.39
CA ALA A 142 10.54 1.91 -13.56
C ALA A 142 11.40 1.81 -12.27
N ARG A 143 10.89 1.22 -11.19
CA ARG A 143 11.51 1.20 -9.86
C ARG A 143 12.10 -0.17 -9.56
N THR A 144 13.38 -0.35 -9.86
CA THR A 144 14.07 -1.65 -9.70
C THR A 144 14.29 -2.05 -8.24
N GLU A 145 14.16 -1.10 -7.30
CA GLU A 145 14.19 -1.37 -5.87
C GLU A 145 12.87 -1.94 -5.34
N LEU A 146 11.82 -1.93 -6.16
CA LEU A 146 10.50 -2.44 -5.84
C LEU A 146 10.24 -3.79 -6.52
N TRP A 147 9.80 -4.75 -5.72
CA TRP A 147 9.13 -5.94 -6.20
C TRP A 147 7.72 -5.60 -6.67
N ARG A 148 7.30 -6.30 -7.72
CA ARG A 148 5.94 -6.29 -8.26
C ARG A 148 5.52 -7.70 -8.69
N PRO A 149 4.22 -8.00 -8.65
CA PRO A 149 3.69 -9.22 -9.23
C PRO A 149 3.81 -9.19 -10.76
N ASP A 150 4.27 -10.32 -11.31
CA ASP A 150 4.29 -10.60 -12.74
C ASP A 150 3.06 -11.46 -13.10
N ALA A 151 2.35 -11.08 -14.17
CA ALA A 151 1.19 -11.78 -14.70
C ALA A 151 1.49 -13.25 -15.04
N THR A 152 2.73 -13.58 -15.43
CA THR A 152 3.11 -14.97 -15.74
C THR A 152 3.14 -15.88 -14.51
N ARG A 153 3.41 -15.33 -13.32
CA ARG A 153 3.58 -16.09 -12.08
C ARG A 153 2.42 -15.95 -11.11
N HIS A 154 1.71 -14.82 -11.15
CA HIS A 154 0.72 -14.45 -10.15
C HIS A 154 -0.69 -14.33 -10.72
N GLY A 155 -0.89 -14.68 -11.99
CA GLY A 155 -2.19 -14.65 -12.66
C GLY A 155 -2.66 -13.22 -12.96
N ALA A 156 -3.81 -12.84 -12.39
CA ALA A 156 -4.47 -11.60 -12.73
C ALA A 156 -3.73 -10.37 -12.14
N VAL A 157 -2.98 -9.66 -12.98
CA VAL A 157 -2.26 -8.43 -12.64
C VAL A 157 -2.72 -7.28 -13.53
N ALA A 158 -3.01 -6.12 -12.94
CA ALA A 158 -3.34 -4.89 -13.66
C ALA A 158 -2.51 -3.70 -13.18
N GLY A 159 -2.17 -2.84 -14.13
CA GLY A 159 -1.56 -1.52 -13.90
C GLY A 159 -2.60 -0.41 -13.83
N TYR A 160 -2.21 0.75 -13.30
CA TYR A 160 -3.03 1.97 -13.38
C TYR A 160 -2.16 3.23 -13.20
N ASP A 161 -2.55 4.34 -13.84
CA ASP A 161 -1.94 5.65 -13.57
C ASP A 161 -2.40 6.16 -12.21
N ASN A 162 -1.46 6.41 -11.29
CA ASN A 162 -1.77 6.90 -9.95
C ASN A 162 -2.47 8.27 -9.94
N ARG A 163 -2.39 9.03 -11.03
CA ARG A 163 -3.10 10.31 -11.22
C ARG A 163 -4.57 10.11 -11.59
N ASP A 164 -4.92 8.97 -12.19
CA ASP A 164 -6.24 8.68 -12.73
C ASP A 164 -7.01 7.68 -11.85
N MET A 165 -7.86 8.22 -10.99
CA MET A 165 -8.70 7.43 -10.12
C MET A 165 -9.78 6.63 -10.86
N ALA A 166 -10.24 7.11 -12.01
CA ALA A 166 -11.21 6.40 -12.81
C ALA A 166 -10.57 5.15 -13.43
N ALA A 167 -9.35 5.27 -13.94
CA ALA A 167 -8.57 4.14 -14.44
C ALA A 167 -8.30 3.10 -13.33
N ARG A 168 -7.90 3.55 -12.13
CA ARG A 168 -7.73 2.64 -10.98
C ARG A 168 -9.00 1.85 -10.67
N ASN A 169 -10.14 2.54 -10.58
CA ASN A 169 -11.41 1.92 -10.24
C ASN A 169 -11.92 0.98 -11.34
N GLN A 170 -11.66 1.30 -12.61
CA GLN A 170 -11.96 0.43 -13.74
C GLN A 170 -11.14 -0.86 -13.69
N ALA A 171 -9.82 -0.75 -13.50
CA ALA A 171 -8.94 -1.91 -13.37
C ALA A 171 -9.31 -2.78 -12.16
N LEU A 172 -9.67 -2.16 -11.03
CA LEU A 172 -10.16 -2.87 -9.85
C LEU A 172 -11.42 -3.69 -10.16
N ARG A 173 -12.40 -3.13 -10.89
CA ARG A 173 -13.63 -3.86 -11.27
C ARG A 173 -13.32 -5.05 -12.16
N GLN A 174 -12.46 -4.87 -13.16
CA GLN A 174 -12.01 -5.96 -14.04
C GLN A 174 -11.32 -7.10 -13.25
N LEU A 175 -10.52 -6.75 -12.25
CA LEU A 175 -9.88 -7.70 -11.33
C LEU A 175 -10.83 -8.30 -10.30
N LEU A 176 -12.04 -7.78 -10.11
CA LEU A 176 -13.06 -8.45 -9.30
C LEU A 176 -13.85 -9.43 -10.18
N ASP A 177 -14.24 -8.99 -11.37
CA ASP A 177 -15.14 -9.73 -12.27
C ASP A 177 -14.49 -10.95 -12.94
N SER A 178 -13.19 -10.92 -13.21
CA SER A 178 -12.44 -12.02 -13.88
C SER A 178 -12.33 -13.35 -13.11
N GLY A 179 -13.01 -13.50 -11.96
CA GLY A 179 -12.94 -14.67 -11.07
C GLY A 179 -14.31 -15.27 -10.77
N ASN A 180 -15.35 -14.79 -11.45
CA ASN A 180 -16.72 -15.30 -11.40
C ASN A 180 -17.05 -16.21 -12.60
N GLN A 181 -16.04 -16.73 -13.30
CA GLN A 181 -16.17 -17.75 -14.36
C GLN A 181 -15.49 -19.03 -13.89
#